data_AF-A0A0G1F266-F1
#
_entry.id   AF-A0A0G1F266-F1
#
_cell.length_a   1.000
_cell.length_b   1.000
_cell.length_c   1.000
_cell.angle_alpha   90.00
_cell.angle_beta   90.00
_cell.angle_gamma   90.00
#
_symmetry.space_group_name_H-M   'P 1'
#
loop_
_entity.id
_entity.type
_entity.pdbx_description
1 polymer ?
#
loop_
_entity_poly.entity_id
_entity_poly.type
_entity_poly.pdbx_seq_one_letter_code
_entity_poly.pdbx_strand_id
1 'polypeptide(L)'
;MPTLTKLKTRKMARKKYEPWGFKLKVKRSSAGLGLFADEPIPKGACIIEYIGRVISEAEQYTSNSKYLFEINTKITIDGATRANTARYINHSCRPNAEVELYRQRVFILARRQIKPDEEITYDYGKEYWDEHIGPKGCRCLKCQEKKK
;
A
#
# COMPACT_ATOMS: atom_id res chain seq x y z
N MET A 1 -30.71 -19.99 -39.53
CA MET A 1 -30.62 -19.22 -38.27
C MET A 1 -29.48 -19.81 -37.42
N PRO A 2 -28.22 -19.42 -37.63
CA PRO A 2 -27.14 -19.92 -36.79
C PRO A 2 -27.12 -19.18 -35.45
N THR A 3 -27.03 -19.95 -34.37
CA THR A 3 -27.03 -19.51 -32.98
C THR A 3 -25.74 -18.79 -32.64
N LEU A 4 -25.86 -17.57 -32.09
CA LEU A 4 -24.76 -16.79 -31.52
C LEU A 4 -24.19 -17.51 -30.30
N THR A 5 -23.08 -18.23 -30.49
CA THR A 5 -22.26 -18.80 -29.43
C THR A 5 -21.67 -17.66 -28.60
N LYS A 6 -22.10 -17.53 -27.33
CA LYS A 6 -21.50 -16.62 -26.35
C LYS A 6 -19.99 -16.90 -26.24
N LEU A 7 -19.16 -15.98 -26.73
CA LEU A 7 -17.72 -16.00 -26.42
C LEU A 7 -17.55 -15.93 -24.90
N LYS A 8 -17.15 -17.03 -24.27
CA LYS A 8 -16.67 -17.01 -22.89
C LYS A 8 -15.35 -16.24 -22.91
N THR A 9 -15.35 -15.00 -22.44
CA THR A 9 -14.13 -14.22 -22.20
C THR A 9 -13.27 -15.00 -21.19
N ARG A 10 -12.17 -15.60 -21.67
CA ARG A 10 -11.15 -16.18 -20.79
C ARG A 10 -10.57 -15.05 -19.94
N LYS A 11 -10.86 -15.04 -18.63
CA LYS A 11 -10.14 -14.17 -17.69
C LYS A 11 -8.66 -14.55 -17.76
N MET A 12 -7.80 -13.64 -18.21
CA MET A 12 -6.35 -13.84 -18.16
C MET A 12 -5.93 -14.10 -16.71
N ALA A 13 -5.00 -15.02 -16.51
CA ALA A 13 -4.43 -15.29 -15.21
C ALA A 13 -3.77 -14.01 -14.67
N ARG A 14 -4.21 -13.56 -13.50
CA ARG A 14 -3.68 -12.33 -12.90
C ARG A 14 -2.28 -12.59 -12.37
N LYS A 15 -1.30 -11.77 -12.78
CA LYS A 15 0.08 -11.89 -12.29
C LYS A 15 0.18 -11.36 -10.86
N LYS A 16 1.07 -11.96 -10.07
CA LYS A 16 1.26 -11.60 -8.65
C LYS A 16 1.81 -10.18 -8.47
N TYR A 17 2.74 -9.74 -9.33
CA TYR A 17 3.40 -8.43 -9.24
C TYR A 17 2.96 -7.48 -10.37
N GLU A 18 1.65 -7.33 -10.50
CA GLU A 18 1.00 -6.42 -11.43
C GLU A 18 -0.28 -5.94 -10.75
N PRO A 19 -0.49 -4.64 -10.54
CA PRO A 19 -1.73 -4.15 -9.91
C PRO A 19 -2.97 -4.61 -10.67
N TRP A 20 -3.95 -5.18 -9.97
CA TRP A 20 -5.14 -5.76 -10.62
C TRP A 20 -6.22 -4.73 -10.99
N GLY A 21 -5.93 -3.44 -10.87
CA GLY A 21 -6.80 -2.34 -11.32
C GLY A 21 -8.00 -2.05 -10.42
N PHE A 22 -7.86 -2.22 -9.10
CA PHE A 22 -8.93 -1.90 -8.16
C PHE A 22 -9.21 -0.40 -8.07
N LYS A 23 -10.48 -0.04 -7.85
CA LYS A 23 -10.89 1.32 -7.50
C LYS A 23 -10.51 1.62 -6.05
N LEU A 24 -9.73 2.68 -5.86
CA LEU A 24 -9.25 3.14 -4.56
C LEU A 24 -9.64 4.61 -4.34
N LYS A 25 -9.84 5.00 -3.08
CA LYS A 25 -10.22 6.36 -2.70
C LYS A 25 -9.32 6.89 -1.60
N VAL A 26 -8.89 8.14 -1.73
CA VAL A 26 -8.19 8.86 -0.66
C VAL A 26 -9.23 9.58 0.20
N LYS A 27 -9.24 9.33 1.51
CA LYS A 27 -10.16 9.94 2.48
C LYS A 27 -9.41 10.37 3.74
N ARG A 28 -10.08 11.10 4.63
CA ARG A 28 -9.54 11.36 5.98
C ARG A 28 -9.43 10.05 6.77
N SER A 29 -8.35 9.93 7.52
CA SER A 29 -8.01 8.82 8.43
C SER A 29 -7.53 9.40 9.77
N SER A 30 -7.41 8.55 10.80
CA SER A 30 -6.89 8.93 12.11
C SER A 30 -5.44 9.45 12.09
N ALA A 31 -4.69 9.13 11.02
CA ALA A 31 -3.31 9.56 10.81
C ALA A 31 -3.16 10.65 9.72
N GLY A 32 -4.26 11.27 9.26
CA GLY A 32 -4.24 12.31 8.22
C GLY A 32 -5.08 11.91 7.01
N LEU A 33 -4.45 11.71 5.86
CA LEU A 33 -5.10 11.07 4.71
C LEU A 33 -4.77 9.58 4.69
N GLY A 34 -5.71 8.76 4.25
CA GLY A 34 -5.58 7.32 4.11
C GLY A 34 -6.06 6.83 2.75
N LEU A 35 -5.60 5.66 2.33
CA LEU A 35 -6.05 4.98 1.12
C LEU A 35 -7.08 3.89 1.47
N PHE A 36 -8.22 3.92 0.81
CA PHE A 36 -9.36 3.04 1.09
C PHE A 36 -9.75 2.25 -0.15
N ALA A 37 -10.24 1.03 0.06
CA ALA A 37 -10.84 0.23 -0.99
C ALA A 37 -12.22 0.80 -1.37
N ASP A 38 -12.50 0.98 -2.66
CA ASP A 38 -13.84 1.36 -3.15
C ASP A 38 -14.67 0.15 -3.60
N GLU A 39 -14.04 -1.01 -3.70
CA GLU A 39 -14.65 -2.28 -4.05
C GLU A 39 -13.98 -3.42 -3.29
N PRO A 40 -14.58 -4.63 -3.23
CA PRO A 40 -13.98 -5.75 -2.52
C PRO A 40 -12.65 -6.19 -3.13
N ILE A 41 -11.62 -6.30 -2.30
CA ILE A 41 -10.28 -6.79 -2.71
C ILE A 41 -10.07 -8.18 -2.11
N PRO A 42 -9.88 -9.25 -2.91
CA PRO A 42 -9.65 -10.59 -2.41
C PRO A 42 -8.23 -10.74 -1.83
N LYS A 43 -8.06 -11.72 -0.94
CA LYS A 43 -6.74 -12.12 -0.41
C LYS A 43 -5.77 -12.46 -1.55
N GLY A 44 -4.51 -12.07 -1.41
CA GLY A 44 -3.42 -12.31 -2.35
C GLY A 44 -3.42 -11.39 -3.57
N ALA A 45 -4.39 -10.48 -3.67
CA ALA A 45 -4.44 -9.54 -4.77
C ALA A 45 -3.32 -8.50 -4.68
N CYS A 46 -2.69 -8.20 -5.82
CA CYS A 46 -1.82 -7.04 -5.95
C CYS A 46 -2.69 -5.78 -6.05
N ILE A 47 -2.68 -4.97 -5.00
CA ILE A 47 -3.54 -3.80 -4.86
C ILE A 47 -3.00 -2.67 -5.72
N ILE A 48 -1.75 -2.29 -5.45
CA ILE A 48 -1.08 -1.13 -6.03
C ILE A 48 0.42 -1.29 -5.88
N GLU A 49 1.18 -0.60 -6.72
CA GLU A 49 2.62 -0.46 -6.59
C GLU A 49 2.96 0.88 -5.93
N TYR A 50 3.95 0.87 -5.04
CA TYR A 50 4.54 2.08 -4.52
C TYR A 50 5.60 2.58 -5.50
N ILE A 51 5.27 3.66 -6.21
CA ILE A 51 6.11 4.22 -7.27
C ILE A 51 6.76 5.53 -6.83
N GLY A 52 7.86 5.89 -7.46
CA GLY A 52 8.55 7.14 -7.18
C GLY A 52 9.88 7.22 -7.88
N ARG A 53 10.62 8.28 -7.56
CA ARG A 53 12.00 8.45 -8.04
C ARG A 53 12.93 7.62 -7.16
N VAL A 54 13.81 6.83 -7.78
CA VAL A 54 14.90 6.21 -7.01
C VAL A 54 15.92 7.28 -6.65
N ILE A 55 16.28 7.34 -5.38
CA ILE A 55 17.24 8.32 -4.84
C ILE A 55 18.43 7.60 -4.22
N SER A 56 19.57 8.28 -4.20
CA SER A 56 20.79 7.81 -3.53
C SER A 56 20.70 7.94 -2.01
N GLU A 57 21.60 7.26 -1.29
CA GLU A 57 21.73 7.37 0.18
C GLU A 57 22.03 8.83 0.63
N ALA A 58 22.90 9.52 -0.11
CA ALA A 58 23.22 10.93 0.16
C ALA A 58 22.00 11.85 0.00
N GLU A 59 21.17 11.61 -1.01
CA GLU A 59 19.89 12.31 -1.17
C GLU A 59 18.89 11.93 -0.08
N GLN A 60 18.82 10.66 0.32
CA GLN A 60 17.95 10.20 1.42
C GLN A 60 18.29 10.93 2.73
N TYR A 61 19.58 11.01 3.08
CA TYR A 61 20.03 11.63 4.33
C TYR A 61 19.68 13.13 4.42
N THR A 62 19.59 13.81 3.28
CA THR A 62 19.26 15.24 3.20
C THR A 62 17.79 15.50 2.84
N SER A 63 17.00 14.45 2.58
CA SER A 63 15.62 14.58 2.13
C SER A 63 14.67 14.89 3.28
N ASN A 64 13.79 15.86 3.06
CA ASN A 64 12.65 16.16 3.94
C ASN A 64 11.35 15.45 3.49
N SER A 65 11.45 14.50 2.54
CA SER A 65 10.29 13.75 2.06
C SER A 65 9.74 12.84 3.16
N LYS A 66 8.42 12.84 3.31
CA LYS A 66 7.70 11.93 4.23
C LYS A 66 7.36 10.59 3.57
N TYR A 67 7.77 10.41 2.32
CA TYR A 67 7.35 9.31 1.45
C TYR A 67 8.56 8.51 0.97
N LEU A 68 9.56 8.35 1.82
CA LEU A 68 10.72 7.52 1.54
C LEU A 68 10.37 6.06 1.82
N PHE A 69 10.65 5.20 0.85
CA PHE A 69 10.54 3.75 0.99
C PHE A 69 11.92 3.15 0.73
N GLU A 70 12.59 2.71 1.79
CA GLU A 70 13.88 2.04 1.67
C GLU A 70 13.67 0.60 1.20
N ILE A 71 14.29 0.24 0.08
CA ILE A 71 14.29 -1.14 -0.44
C ILE A 71 15.49 -1.91 0.12
N ASN A 72 16.64 -1.24 0.17
CA ASN A 72 17.89 -1.70 0.75
C ASN A 72 18.81 -0.49 0.94
N THR A 73 19.99 -0.72 1.51
CA THR A 73 21.00 0.31 1.83
C THR A 73 21.44 1.19 0.65
N LYS A 74 21.17 0.80 -0.60
CA LYS A 74 21.57 1.55 -1.80
C LYS A 74 20.38 2.16 -2.55
N ILE A 75 19.16 1.71 -2.27
CA ILE A 75 17.99 2.03 -3.10
C ILE A 75 16.83 2.44 -2.21
N THR A 76 16.47 3.70 -2.33
CA THR A 76 15.28 4.27 -1.70
C THR A 76 14.40 4.89 -2.77
N ILE A 77 13.09 4.68 -2.65
CA ILE A 77 12.09 5.30 -3.51
C ILE A 77 11.55 6.53 -2.79
N ASP A 78 11.69 7.70 -3.40
CA ASP A 78 10.93 8.88 -3.01
C ASP A 78 9.58 8.91 -3.71
N GLY A 79 8.55 8.53 -2.96
CA GLY A 79 7.16 8.44 -3.38
C GLY A 79 6.40 9.76 -3.34
N ALA A 80 7.06 10.92 -3.20
CA ALA A 80 6.42 12.22 -3.07
C ALA A 80 5.61 12.69 -4.30
N THR A 81 5.77 12.04 -5.46
CA THR A 81 4.97 12.36 -6.65
C THR A 81 3.48 12.13 -6.41
N ARG A 82 2.62 13.00 -6.99
CA ARG A 82 1.16 12.86 -6.91
C ARG A 82 0.63 11.64 -7.68
N ALA A 83 1.42 11.12 -8.62
CA ALA A 83 1.09 9.87 -9.31
C ALA A 83 1.12 8.66 -8.36
N ASN A 84 1.91 8.73 -7.28
CA ASN A 84 2.01 7.66 -6.29
C ASN A 84 0.85 7.72 -5.30
N THR A 85 -0.28 7.12 -5.65
CA THR A 85 -1.43 7.06 -4.73
C THR A 85 -1.14 6.17 -3.51
N ALA A 86 -0.23 5.20 -3.63
CA ALA A 86 0.16 4.31 -2.53
C ALA A 86 0.83 5.05 -1.36
N ARG A 87 1.32 6.28 -1.57
CA ARG A 87 1.89 7.14 -0.51
C ARG A 87 0.93 7.48 0.63
N TYR A 88 -0.37 7.24 0.44
CA TYR A 88 -1.42 7.46 1.43
C TYR A 88 -1.74 6.21 2.26
N ILE A 89 -1.07 5.08 2.03
CA ILE A 89 -1.31 3.86 2.81
C ILE A 89 -0.65 4.02 4.18
N ASN A 90 -1.46 3.98 5.24
CA ASN A 90 -1.00 4.22 6.60
C ASN A 90 -0.49 2.94 7.28
N HIS A 91 0.23 3.16 8.39
CA HIS A 91 0.62 2.10 9.30
C HIS A 91 -0.59 1.51 10.06
N SER A 92 -0.56 0.19 10.30
CA SER A 92 -1.38 -0.47 11.31
C SER A 92 -0.61 -1.58 12.00
N CYS A 93 -0.74 -1.70 13.33
CA CYS A 93 -0.16 -2.83 14.09
C CYS A 93 -0.88 -4.16 13.82
N ARG A 94 -2.04 -4.13 13.16
CA ARG A 94 -2.79 -5.31 12.70
C ARG A 94 -3.25 -5.04 11.26
N PRO A 95 -2.32 -5.05 10.30
CA PRO A 95 -2.59 -4.59 8.94
C PRO A 95 -3.38 -5.61 8.13
N ASN A 96 -4.00 -5.14 7.05
CA ASN A 96 -4.73 -5.96 6.09
C ASN A 96 -4.00 -6.13 4.74
N ALA A 97 -2.91 -5.40 4.54
CA ALA A 97 -2.00 -5.53 3.42
C ALA A 97 -0.55 -5.74 3.89
N GLU A 98 0.30 -6.22 2.99
CA GLU A 98 1.73 -6.40 3.18
C GLU A 98 2.51 -5.85 1.99
N VAL A 99 3.78 -5.56 2.21
CA VAL A 99 4.71 -5.13 1.18
C VAL A 99 5.47 -6.35 0.67
N GLU A 100 5.57 -6.49 -0.65
CA GLU A 100 6.50 -7.42 -1.28
C GLU A 100 7.41 -6.70 -2.27
N LEU A 101 8.70 -7.06 -2.24
CA LEU A 101 9.70 -6.57 -3.17
C LEU A 101 9.84 -7.52 -4.36
N TYR A 102 9.75 -6.98 -5.58
CA TYR A 102 10.01 -7.75 -6.79
C TYR A 102 10.76 -6.90 -7.81
N ARG A 103 11.96 -7.36 -8.20
CA ARG A 103 12.84 -6.67 -9.16
C ARG A 103 13.06 -5.19 -8.81
N GLN A 104 13.36 -4.90 -7.54
CA GLN A 104 13.60 -3.55 -7.01
C GLN A 104 12.37 -2.62 -7.08
N ARG A 105 11.17 -3.19 -7.17
CA ARG A 105 9.89 -2.46 -7.10
C ARG A 105 9.11 -2.94 -5.89
N VAL A 106 8.25 -2.07 -5.38
CA VAL A 106 7.52 -2.26 -4.13
C VAL A 106 6.04 -2.47 -4.44
N PHE A 107 5.50 -3.64 -4.13
CA PHE A 107 4.10 -3.98 -4.36
C PHE A 107 3.35 -4.15 -3.05
N ILE A 108 2.12 -3.65 -3.00
CA ILE A 108 1.23 -3.81 -1.86
C ILE A 108 0.22 -4.90 -2.16
N LEU A 109 0.24 -5.98 -1.38
CA LEU A 109 -0.61 -7.14 -1.55
C LEU A 109 -1.59 -7.30 -0.39
N ALA A 110 -2.80 -7.77 -0.69
CA ALA A 110 -3.83 -8.01 0.32
C ALA A 110 -3.53 -9.30 1.13
N ARG A 111 -3.43 -9.21 2.45
CA ARG A 111 -3.19 -10.37 3.34
C ARG A 111 -4.46 -11.18 3.63
N ARG A 112 -5.60 -10.51 3.48
CA ARG A 112 -6.95 -11.07 3.62
C ARG A 112 -7.89 -10.33 2.66
N GLN A 113 -9.15 -10.73 2.65
CA GLN A 113 -10.17 -9.92 1.99
C GLN A 113 -10.28 -8.55 2.65
N ILE A 114 -10.30 -7.49 1.85
CA ILE A 114 -10.52 -6.10 2.27
C ILE A 114 -11.88 -5.67 1.73
N LYS A 115 -12.73 -5.16 2.63
CA LYS A 115 -14.10 -4.75 2.29
C LYS A 115 -14.12 -3.36 1.65
N PRO A 116 -15.16 -3.00 0.88
CA PRO A 116 -15.40 -1.62 0.51
C PRO A 116 -15.38 -0.70 1.74
N ASP A 117 -14.83 0.50 1.56
CA ASP A 117 -14.64 1.53 2.59
C ASP A 117 -13.69 1.16 3.74
N GLU A 118 -12.99 0.03 3.64
CA GLU A 118 -11.95 -0.33 4.59
C GLU A 118 -10.62 0.36 4.23
N GLU A 119 -9.93 0.91 5.23
CA GLU A 119 -8.61 1.51 5.04
C GLU A 119 -7.57 0.41 4.76
N ILE A 120 -6.81 0.58 3.69
CA ILE A 120 -5.69 -0.29 3.36
C ILE A 120 -4.51 0.17 4.21
N THR A 121 -3.89 -0.77 4.92
CA THR A 121 -2.78 -0.50 5.83
C THR A 121 -1.76 -1.63 5.79
N TYR A 122 -0.48 -1.30 5.98
CA TYR A 122 0.61 -2.26 6.15
C TYR A 122 1.45 -1.90 7.39
N ASP A 123 2.35 -2.80 7.80
CA ASP A 123 3.30 -2.51 8.88
C ASP A 123 4.52 -1.75 8.33
N TYR A 124 4.83 -0.60 8.91
CA TYR A 124 5.91 0.27 8.43
C TYR A 124 7.30 -0.26 8.81
N GLY A 125 7.36 -1.32 9.62
CA GLY A 125 8.61 -1.90 10.08
C GLY A 125 9.10 -1.28 11.39
N LYS A 126 10.05 -1.98 12.01
CA LYS A 126 10.52 -1.70 13.36
C LYS A 126 11.29 -0.38 13.46
N GLU A 127 12.15 -0.08 12.50
CA GLU A 127 12.97 1.15 12.50
C GLU A 127 12.08 2.40 12.46
N TYR A 128 11.17 2.46 11.48
CA TYR A 128 10.19 3.55 11.40
C TYR A 128 9.31 3.61 12.66
N TRP A 129 8.93 2.45 13.21
CA TRP A 129 8.17 2.40 14.45
C TRP A 129 8.93 3.06 15.60
N ASP A 130 10.15 2.63 15.87
CA ASP A 130 10.95 3.10 17.01
C ASP A 130 11.25 4.60 16.93
N GLU A 131 11.48 5.11 15.72
CA GLU A 131 11.80 6.52 15.50
C GLU A 131 10.56 7.44 15.48
N HIS A 132 9.46 7.01 14.85
CA HIS A 132 8.37 7.91 14.47
C HIS A 132 7.03 7.61 15.13
N ILE A 133 6.73 6.35 15.44
CA ILE A 133 5.39 5.92 15.91
C ILE A 133 5.38 5.60 17.39
N GLY A 134 6.30 4.74 17.85
CA GLY A 134 6.42 4.27 19.23
C GLY A 134 6.46 5.42 20.24
N PRO A 135 7.38 6.39 20.11
CA PRO A 135 7.52 7.50 21.06
C PRO A 135 6.26 8.38 21.19
N LYS A 136 5.45 8.48 20.13
CA LYS A 136 4.24 9.32 20.08
C LYS A 136 2.94 8.52 20.35
N GLY A 137 3.05 7.19 20.40
CA GLY A 137 1.94 6.27 20.43
C GLY A 137 1.26 6.10 19.06
N CYS A 138 0.99 4.84 18.71
CA CYS A 138 0.33 4.51 17.45
C CYS A 138 -1.13 5.01 17.41
N ARG A 139 -1.49 5.70 16.31
CA ARG A 139 -2.83 6.23 16.04
C ARG A 139 -3.66 5.37 15.10
N CYS A 140 -3.17 4.19 14.71
CA CYS A 140 -3.97 3.28 13.89
C CYS A 140 -5.26 2.89 14.63
N LEU A 141 -6.34 2.64 13.87
CA LEU A 141 -7.65 2.28 14.43
C LEU A 141 -7.55 1.11 15.43
N LYS A 142 -6.67 0.15 15.15
CA LYS A 142 -6.48 -1.05 15.96
C LYS A 142 -5.82 -0.82 17.31
N CYS A 143 -5.05 0.27 17.47
CA CYS A 143 -4.53 0.68 18.77
C CYS A 143 -5.52 1.62 19.49
N GLN A 144 -6.28 2.43 18.75
CA GLN A 144 -7.30 3.30 19.32
C GLN A 144 -8.49 2.51 19.89
N GLU A 145 -8.91 1.43 19.23
CA GLU A 145 -9.95 0.52 19.72
C GLU A 145 -9.61 -0.10 21.08
N LYS A 146 -8.34 -0.36 21.39
CA LYS A 146 -7.89 -0.95 22.67
C LYS A 146 -7.88 0.03 23.84
N LYS A 147 -7.97 1.34 23.56
CA LYS A 147 -7.96 2.41 24.58
C LYS A 147 -9.36 2.78 25.07
N LYS A 148 -10.39 2.19 24.47
CA LYS A 148 -11.80 2.33 24.86
C LYS A 148 -12.19 1.10 25.67
#